data_AF-A0A2D1STT4-F1
#
_entry.id   AF-A0A2D1STT4-F1
#
_cell.length_a   1.000
_cell.length_b   1.000
_cell.length_c   1.000
_cell.angle_alpha   90.00
_cell.angle_beta   90.00
_cell.angle_gamma   90.00
#
_symmetry.space_group_name_H-M   'P 1'
#
loop_
_entity.id
_entity.type
_entity.pdbx_description
1 polymer ?
#
loop_
_entity_poly.entity_id
_entity_poly.type
_entity_poly.pdbx_seq_one_letter_code
_entity_poly.pdbx_strand_id
1 'polypeptide(L)'
;MQFADVLFYTFSTTIHNKERADSLSIYEKFNHLLVDEKHEEILMLLEVFRNSRTLTVEEKAWVYWNISDRLAIMRKPRQEYEIHCEFVKWGKIALAPDKLHWFVSDNTQSLTLSLGNYFEEWYDWYLYACEHSLRNESNRGVRFESHRAAVSSLLMLKKFSSIDVPLINMLDLIQEDSEWENNPFAELTYYSFLLDKASKLEEQELIKESSEKIAHLINHKLLEILDDSIIPMESDPFVLGSWEQLNTSRLTKRSITIALNNLGCTLTKLKMHEESVRIFNLAIQYKLKFNEYGLSLYLLSIWSLHNCSLKVVKAWKRNGGKISNINELLLIAPELKNVDWDIRAL
;
A
#
# COMPACT_ATOMS: atom_id res chain seq x y z
N MET A 1 -30.16 -32.53 -32.92
CA MET A 1 -30.68 -31.18 -32.64
C MET A 1 -29.46 -30.30 -32.37
N GLN A 2 -28.76 -29.80 -33.40
CA GLN A 2 -29.00 -28.51 -34.11
C GLN A 2 -28.93 -27.34 -33.12
N PHE A 3 -27.87 -26.52 -33.05
CA PHE A 3 -27.32 -25.48 -33.96
C PHE A 3 -28.29 -24.32 -34.29
N ALA A 4 -27.75 -23.08 -34.16
CA ALA A 4 -28.28 -21.73 -34.46
C ALA A 4 -29.20 -21.13 -33.37
N ASP A 5 -29.05 -19.90 -32.85
CA ASP A 5 -28.65 -18.59 -33.41
C ASP A 5 -27.67 -17.87 -32.44
N VAL A 6 -26.57 -17.16 -32.74
CA VAL A 6 -26.12 -16.22 -33.80
C VAL A 6 -26.84 -14.85 -33.79
N LEU A 7 -26.06 -13.83 -33.39
CA LEU A 7 -26.13 -12.41 -33.77
C LEU A 7 -27.45 -11.66 -33.50
N PHE A 8 -27.50 -10.88 -32.41
CA PHE A 8 -28.07 -9.52 -32.40
C PHE A 8 -27.85 -8.91 -31.01
N TYR A 9 -26.71 -8.22 -30.78
CA TYR A 9 -26.59 -7.08 -29.85
C TYR A 9 -25.20 -6.42 -29.99
N THR A 10 -24.77 -6.17 -31.23
CA THR A 10 -23.46 -5.55 -31.53
C THR A 10 -23.55 -4.18 -32.22
N PHE A 11 -24.72 -3.52 -32.24
CA PHE A 11 -24.83 -2.19 -32.84
C PHE A 11 -25.63 -1.13 -32.04
N SER A 12 -26.04 -1.42 -30.80
CA SER A 12 -26.74 -0.45 -29.93
C SER A 12 -25.93 -0.02 -28.69
N THR A 13 -24.97 -0.85 -28.25
CA THR A 13 -24.14 -0.60 -27.05
C THR A 13 -23.07 0.47 -27.25
N THR A 14 -22.60 0.70 -28.48
CA THR A 14 -21.52 1.66 -28.76
C THR A 14 -22.01 3.12 -28.66
N ILE A 15 -23.29 3.39 -28.90
CA ILE A 15 -23.86 4.75 -28.84
C ILE A 15 -24.26 5.07 -27.39
N HIS A 16 -24.93 4.14 -26.69
CA HIS A 16 -25.29 4.34 -25.29
C HIS A 16 -24.12 4.33 -24.30
N ASN A 17 -23.03 3.59 -24.55
CA ASN A 17 -21.83 3.69 -23.72
C ASN A 17 -21.05 4.99 -23.98
N LYS A 18 -21.14 5.59 -25.17
CA LYS A 18 -20.51 6.88 -25.48
C LYS A 18 -21.26 8.03 -24.82
N GLU A 19 -22.60 8.02 -24.92
CA GLU A 19 -23.46 9.02 -24.26
C GLU A 19 -23.38 8.93 -22.72
N ARG A 20 -23.23 7.73 -22.16
CA ARG A 20 -23.06 7.53 -20.71
C ARG A 20 -21.64 7.86 -20.24
N ALA A 21 -20.62 7.70 -21.08
CA ALA A 21 -19.26 8.13 -20.76
C ALA A 21 -19.13 9.66 -20.75
N ASP A 22 -19.89 10.39 -21.57
CA ASP A 22 -19.86 11.86 -21.57
C ASP A 22 -20.58 12.50 -20.38
N SER A 23 -21.41 11.76 -19.64
CA SER A 23 -22.12 12.25 -18.44
C SER A 23 -21.43 11.95 -17.09
N LEU A 24 -20.38 11.12 -17.09
CA LEU A 24 -19.62 10.81 -15.87
C LEU A 24 -18.71 11.97 -15.48
N SER A 25 -18.67 12.24 -14.17
CA SER A 25 -17.69 13.14 -13.58
C SER A 25 -16.27 12.66 -13.84
N ILE A 26 -15.30 13.57 -13.76
CA ILE A 26 -13.87 13.24 -13.91
C ILE A 26 -13.43 12.13 -12.94
N TYR A 27 -13.96 12.14 -11.71
CA TYR A 27 -13.62 11.17 -10.66
C TYR A 27 -14.19 9.79 -10.95
N GLU A 28 -15.41 9.70 -11.49
CA GLU A 28 -15.99 8.42 -11.90
C GLU A 28 -15.23 7.81 -13.08
N LYS A 29 -14.87 8.62 -14.08
CA LYS A 29 -14.02 8.20 -15.20
C LYS A 29 -12.67 7.68 -14.72
N PHE A 30 -12.04 8.44 -13.82
CA PHE A 30 -10.78 8.07 -13.21
C PHE A 30 -10.88 6.72 -12.47
N ASN A 31 -11.91 6.52 -11.64
CA ASN A 31 -12.12 5.27 -10.92
C ASN A 31 -12.37 4.07 -11.85
N HIS A 32 -13.12 4.25 -12.94
CA HIS A 32 -13.31 3.20 -13.94
C HIS A 32 -11.99 2.78 -14.60
N LEU A 33 -11.17 3.75 -15.00
CA LEU A 33 -9.87 3.46 -15.61
C LEU A 33 -8.88 2.84 -14.62
N LEU A 34 -8.97 3.18 -13.33
CA LEU A 34 -8.17 2.55 -12.28
C LEU A 34 -8.49 1.06 -12.15
N VAL A 35 -9.78 0.70 -12.14
CA VAL A 35 -10.23 -0.70 -12.04
C VAL A 35 -9.76 -1.52 -13.25
N ASP A 36 -9.76 -0.92 -14.44
CA ASP A 36 -9.30 -1.57 -15.67
C ASP A 36 -7.76 -1.49 -15.86
N GLU A 37 -7.02 -0.94 -14.90
CA GLU A 37 -5.56 -0.76 -14.92
C GLU A 37 -5.03 0.01 -16.14
N LYS A 38 -5.82 0.93 -16.70
CA LYS A 38 -5.48 1.67 -17.93
C LYS A 38 -4.65 2.92 -17.67
N HIS A 39 -3.42 2.73 -17.22
CA HIS A 39 -2.59 3.82 -16.69
C HIS A 39 -2.29 4.96 -17.68
N GLU A 40 -2.03 4.67 -18.96
CA GLU A 40 -1.79 5.72 -19.98
C GLU A 40 -3.06 6.56 -20.23
N GLU A 41 -4.24 5.93 -20.22
CA GLU A 41 -5.52 6.63 -20.40
C GLU A 41 -5.84 7.53 -19.21
N ILE A 42 -5.45 7.11 -18.00
CA ILE A 42 -5.54 7.95 -16.80
C ILE A 42 -4.65 9.20 -16.94
N LEU A 43 -3.41 9.03 -17.40
CA LEU A 43 -2.50 10.17 -17.61
C LEU A 43 -3.09 11.17 -18.62
N MET A 44 -3.64 10.67 -19.73
CA MET A 44 -4.33 11.51 -20.72
C MET A 44 -5.54 12.24 -20.11
N LEU A 45 -6.36 11.53 -19.33
CA LEU A 45 -7.53 12.09 -18.66
C LEU A 45 -7.16 13.23 -17.71
N LEU A 46 -6.13 13.02 -16.89
CA LEU A 46 -5.65 14.00 -15.92
C LEU A 46 -5.02 15.22 -16.61
N GLU A 47 -4.28 15.04 -17.70
CA GLU A 47 -3.69 16.14 -18.45
C GLU A 47 -4.75 16.98 -19.18
N VAL A 48 -5.78 16.34 -19.75
CA VAL A 48 -6.94 17.06 -20.31
C VAL A 48 -7.65 17.85 -19.20
N PHE A 49 -7.88 17.25 -18.03
CA PHE A 49 -8.52 17.93 -16.92
C PHE A 49 -7.71 19.13 -16.42
N ARG A 50 -6.38 18.97 -16.27
CA ARG A 50 -5.42 20.01 -15.88
C ARG A 50 -5.49 21.24 -16.80
N ASN A 51 -5.72 21.03 -18.09
CA ASN A 51 -5.75 22.08 -19.10
C ASN A 51 -7.17 22.57 -19.44
N SER A 52 -8.21 21.90 -18.95
CA SER A 52 -9.61 22.21 -19.33
C SER A 52 -10.15 23.50 -18.71
N ARG A 53 -9.70 23.85 -17.51
CA ARG A 53 -10.16 25.02 -16.75
C ARG A 53 -9.18 25.37 -15.63
N THR A 54 -9.43 26.50 -14.97
CA THR A 54 -8.80 26.78 -13.68
C THR A 54 -9.30 25.77 -12.64
N LEU A 55 -8.37 24.98 -12.11
CA LEU A 55 -8.61 24.02 -11.04
C LEU A 55 -8.57 24.72 -9.68
N THR A 56 -9.33 24.20 -8.70
CA THR A 56 -9.10 24.56 -7.30
C THR A 56 -7.74 24.07 -6.83
N VAL A 57 -7.29 24.52 -5.65
CA VAL A 57 -6.02 24.07 -5.07
C VAL A 57 -6.05 22.56 -4.84
N GLU A 58 -7.14 22.04 -4.28
CA GLU A 58 -7.34 20.62 -4.00
C GLU A 58 -7.37 19.77 -5.28
N GLU A 59 -8.09 20.22 -6.31
CA GLU A 59 -8.15 19.53 -7.60
C GLU A 59 -6.76 19.46 -8.25
N LYS A 60 -6.01 20.57 -8.19
CA LYS A 60 -4.67 20.63 -8.77
C LYS A 60 -3.68 19.74 -8.00
N ALA A 61 -3.77 19.70 -6.67
CA ALA A 61 -2.97 18.81 -5.84
C ALA A 61 -3.31 17.33 -6.13
N TRP A 62 -4.60 17.00 -6.21
CA TRP A 62 -5.06 15.66 -6.58
C TRP A 62 -4.58 15.22 -7.97
N VAL A 63 -4.63 16.11 -8.97
CA VAL A 63 -4.11 15.85 -10.32
C VAL A 63 -2.60 15.56 -10.27
N TYR A 64 -1.81 16.43 -9.63
CA TYR A 64 -0.36 16.23 -9.55
C TYR A 64 -0.02 14.92 -8.85
N TRP A 65 -0.66 14.65 -7.70
CA TRP A 65 -0.45 13.43 -6.95
C TRP A 65 -0.74 12.19 -7.81
N ASN A 66 -1.86 12.18 -8.53
CA ASN A 66 -2.24 11.03 -9.35
C ASN A 66 -1.41 10.89 -10.63
N ILE A 67 -0.95 11.98 -11.26
CA ILE A 67 0.01 11.87 -12.36
C ILE A 67 1.31 11.23 -11.86
N SER A 68 1.83 11.70 -10.71
CA SER A 68 3.02 11.12 -10.09
C SER A 68 2.84 9.64 -9.75
N ASP A 69 1.73 9.28 -9.11
CA ASP A 69 1.38 7.92 -8.73
C ASP A 69 1.27 6.98 -9.94
N ARG A 70 0.63 7.42 -11.03
CA ARG A 70 0.54 6.61 -12.25
C ARG A 70 1.91 6.41 -12.90
N LEU A 71 2.75 7.43 -12.95
CA LEU A 71 4.13 7.31 -13.44
C LEU A 71 4.97 6.38 -12.55
N ALA A 72 4.73 6.40 -11.24
CA ALA A 72 5.38 5.52 -10.27
C ALA A 72 5.02 4.04 -10.52
N ILE A 73 3.73 3.73 -10.68
CA ILE A 73 3.24 2.38 -11.00
C ILE A 73 3.84 1.88 -12.32
N MET A 74 3.96 2.75 -13.31
CA MET A 74 4.55 2.44 -14.61
C MET A 74 6.09 2.44 -14.62
N ARG A 75 6.74 2.67 -13.47
CA ARG A 75 8.20 2.72 -13.31
C ARG A 75 8.88 3.71 -14.26
N LYS A 76 8.32 4.92 -14.38
CA LYS A 76 8.87 6.03 -15.21
C LYS A 76 9.51 7.12 -14.33
N PRO A 77 10.66 6.86 -13.67
CA PRO A 77 11.16 7.70 -12.58
C PRO A 77 11.54 9.12 -13.01
N ARG A 78 12.04 9.33 -14.24
CA ARG A 78 12.40 10.66 -14.72
C ARG A 78 11.17 11.55 -14.92
N GLN A 79 10.12 11.00 -15.55
CA GLN A 79 8.88 11.74 -15.80
C GLN A 79 8.16 12.02 -14.48
N GLU A 80 8.17 11.03 -13.57
CA GLU A 80 7.67 11.21 -12.21
C GLU A 80 8.41 12.35 -11.50
N TYR A 81 9.74 12.35 -11.52
CA TYR A 81 10.53 13.41 -10.90
C TYR A 81 10.20 14.80 -11.45
N GLU A 82 10.08 14.94 -12.77
CA GLU A 82 9.74 16.21 -13.42
C GLU A 82 8.38 16.75 -12.94
N ILE A 83 7.33 15.91 -12.95
CA ILE A 83 6.00 16.34 -12.47
C ILE A 83 5.98 16.59 -10.96
N HIS A 84 6.70 15.79 -10.18
CA HIS A 84 6.71 15.91 -8.73
C HIS A 84 7.46 17.16 -8.26
N CYS A 85 8.52 17.56 -8.98
CA CYS A 85 9.18 18.85 -8.78
C CYS A 85 8.21 20.02 -9.01
N GLU A 86 7.39 19.96 -10.07
CA GLU A 86 6.35 20.97 -10.31
C GLU A 86 5.32 21.00 -9.18
N PHE A 87 4.89 19.82 -8.71
CA PHE A 87 3.94 19.68 -7.61
C PHE A 87 4.47 20.34 -6.33
N VAL A 88 5.69 20.00 -5.92
CA VAL A 88 6.31 20.55 -4.70
C VAL A 88 6.55 22.05 -4.85
N LYS A 89 7.10 22.52 -5.97
CA LYS A 89 7.37 23.95 -6.20
C LYS A 89 6.09 24.78 -6.12
N TRP A 90 5.02 24.34 -6.78
CA TRP A 90 3.72 25.02 -6.72
C TRP A 90 3.08 24.88 -5.33
N GLY A 91 3.12 23.68 -4.74
CA GLY A 91 2.48 23.38 -3.48
C GLY A 91 3.05 24.16 -2.30
N LYS A 92 4.38 24.40 -2.27
CA LYS A 92 5.02 25.25 -1.26
C LYS A 92 4.47 26.68 -1.20
N ILE A 93 3.87 27.15 -2.29
CA ILE A 93 3.28 28.50 -2.40
C ILE A 93 1.76 28.44 -2.20
N ALA A 94 1.09 27.42 -2.74
CA ALA A 94 -0.35 27.39 -2.89
C ALA A 94 -1.09 26.54 -1.85
N LEU A 95 -0.45 25.50 -1.30
CA LEU A 95 -1.09 24.64 -0.30
C LEU A 95 -1.10 25.32 1.07
N ALA A 96 -2.19 25.11 1.80
CA ALA A 96 -2.21 25.41 3.22
C ALA A 96 -1.11 24.59 3.95
N PRO A 97 -0.49 25.12 5.01
CA PRO A 97 0.62 24.44 5.70
C PRO A 97 0.28 23.02 6.17
N ASP A 98 -0.95 22.76 6.60
CA ASP A 98 -1.40 21.44 7.04
C ASP A 98 -1.46 20.40 5.91
N LYS A 99 -1.41 20.82 4.63
CA LYS A 99 -1.48 19.94 3.45
C LYS A 99 -0.12 19.56 2.86
N LEU A 100 0.99 20.00 3.43
CA LEU A 100 2.33 19.77 2.85
C LEU A 100 2.76 18.30 2.81
N HIS A 101 2.23 17.45 3.71
CA HIS A 101 2.54 16.01 3.67
C HIS A 101 1.95 15.27 2.46
N TRP A 102 1.07 15.91 1.69
CA TRP A 102 0.51 15.34 0.46
C TRP A 102 1.59 15.08 -0.61
N PHE A 103 2.72 15.82 -0.58
CA PHE A 103 3.86 15.56 -1.47
C PHE A 103 4.43 14.16 -1.29
N VAL A 104 4.45 13.65 -0.05
CA VAL A 104 5.35 12.56 0.35
C VAL A 104 4.60 11.43 1.04
N SER A 105 3.32 11.25 0.72
CA SER A 105 2.45 10.29 1.41
C SER A 105 2.40 8.89 0.77
N ASP A 106 3.17 8.63 -0.29
CA ASP A 106 3.12 7.35 -1.02
C ASP A 106 4.50 6.70 -1.19
N ASN A 107 4.57 5.42 -0.83
CA ASN A 107 5.81 4.63 -0.88
C ASN A 107 6.16 4.13 -2.29
N THR A 108 5.17 3.98 -3.17
CA THR A 108 5.42 3.57 -4.56
C THR A 108 6.10 4.69 -5.32
N GLN A 109 5.69 5.94 -5.07
CA GLN A 109 6.32 7.13 -5.61
C GLN A 109 7.80 7.23 -5.17
N SER A 110 8.05 7.23 -3.86
CA SER A 110 9.41 7.33 -3.31
C SER A 110 10.35 6.22 -3.80
N LEU A 111 9.88 4.96 -3.83
CA LEU A 111 10.67 3.84 -4.33
C LEU A 111 10.90 3.92 -5.84
N THR A 112 9.96 4.43 -6.62
CA THR A 112 10.17 4.60 -8.06
C THR A 112 11.18 5.72 -8.33
N LEU A 113 11.08 6.86 -7.66
CA LEU A 113 12.08 7.93 -7.73
C LEU A 113 13.49 7.43 -7.38
N SER A 114 13.62 6.47 -6.46
CA SER A 114 14.91 5.84 -6.14
C SER A 114 15.54 5.09 -7.33
N LEU A 115 14.73 4.52 -8.25
CA LEU A 115 15.22 3.89 -9.47
C LEU A 115 15.89 4.89 -10.42
N GLY A 116 15.52 6.18 -10.31
CA GLY A 116 16.11 7.29 -11.07
C GLY A 116 17.19 8.06 -10.33
N ASN A 117 17.62 7.62 -9.13
CA ASN A 117 18.51 8.35 -8.23
C ASN A 117 17.94 9.69 -7.70
N TYR A 118 16.61 9.84 -7.60
CA TYR A 118 15.95 11.05 -7.09
C TYR A 118 15.41 10.91 -5.66
N PHE A 119 15.87 9.90 -4.92
CA PHE A 119 15.34 9.63 -3.58
C PHE A 119 15.74 10.69 -2.56
N GLU A 120 16.95 11.27 -2.66
CA GLU A 120 17.38 12.29 -1.70
C GLU A 120 16.52 13.54 -1.81
N GLU A 121 16.15 13.95 -3.02
CA GLU A 121 15.23 15.06 -3.25
C GLU A 121 13.85 14.78 -2.68
N TRP A 122 13.33 13.56 -2.86
CA TRP A 122 12.08 13.16 -2.23
C TRP A 122 12.15 13.22 -0.70
N TYR A 123 13.28 12.78 -0.13
CA TYR A 123 13.51 12.81 1.31
C TYR A 123 13.64 14.26 1.83
N ASP A 124 14.26 15.16 1.07
CA ASP A 124 14.29 16.60 1.38
C ASP A 124 12.89 17.22 1.37
N TRP A 125 12.01 16.79 0.46
CA TRP A 125 10.61 17.21 0.47
C TRP A 125 9.86 16.67 1.70
N TYR A 126 10.20 15.47 2.15
CA TYR A 126 9.65 14.89 3.38
C TYR A 126 10.09 15.68 4.61
N LEU A 127 11.38 15.99 4.73
CA LEU A 127 11.90 16.81 5.83
C LEU A 127 11.28 18.22 5.82
N TYR A 128 11.13 18.82 4.65
CA TYR A 128 10.43 20.09 4.48
C TYR A 128 8.97 20.02 4.99
N ALA A 129 8.23 18.96 4.65
CA ALA A 129 6.86 18.79 5.14
C ALA A 129 6.83 18.66 6.67
N CYS A 130 7.75 17.87 7.25
CA CYS A 130 7.87 17.74 8.71
C CYS A 130 8.17 19.06 9.43
N GLU A 131 8.99 19.93 8.83
CA GLU A 131 9.39 21.21 9.42
C GLU A 131 8.29 22.28 9.28
N HIS A 132 7.62 22.33 8.14
CA HIS A 132 6.73 23.45 7.80
C HIS A 132 5.24 23.13 7.90
N SER A 133 4.85 21.86 8.08
CA SER A 133 3.44 21.51 8.19
C SER A 133 2.88 21.78 9.58
N LEU A 134 1.73 22.44 9.64
CA LEU A 134 0.98 22.59 10.89
C LEU A 134 0.42 21.23 11.30
N ARG A 135 0.68 20.82 12.55
CA ARG A 135 0.16 19.57 13.10
C ARG A 135 -1.25 19.78 13.64
N ASN A 136 -2.22 19.04 13.14
CA ASN A 136 -3.58 19.05 13.64
C ASN A 136 -4.24 17.67 13.48
N GLU A 137 -5.47 17.54 13.97
CA GLU A 137 -6.25 16.30 13.87
C GLU A 137 -6.59 15.96 12.41
N SER A 138 -6.95 16.96 11.59
CA SER A 138 -7.43 16.77 10.23
C SER A 138 -6.35 16.30 9.24
N ASN A 139 -5.06 16.44 9.58
CA ASN A 139 -3.94 15.96 8.76
C ASN A 139 -3.15 14.80 9.39
N ARG A 140 -3.61 14.25 10.53
CA ARG A 140 -2.91 13.17 11.23
C ARG A 140 -2.73 11.93 10.36
N GLY A 141 -3.74 11.55 9.58
CA GLY A 141 -3.68 10.40 8.67
C GLY A 141 -2.60 10.54 7.60
N VAL A 142 -2.58 11.65 6.86
CA VAL A 142 -1.57 11.84 5.81
C VAL A 142 -0.16 12.00 6.37
N ARG A 143 0.00 12.59 7.57
CA ARG A 143 1.29 12.64 8.28
C ARG A 143 1.80 11.23 8.56
N PHE A 144 0.94 10.36 9.10
CA PHE A 144 1.29 8.95 9.31
C PHE A 144 1.68 8.25 8.00
N GLU A 145 0.93 8.44 6.91
CA GLU A 145 1.26 7.85 5.61
C GLU A 145 2.63 8.32 5.09
N SER A 146 2.96 9.60 5.28
CA SER A 146 4.27 10.12 4.90
C SER A 146 5.43 9.54 5.71
N HIS A 147 5.25 9.40 7.03
CA HIS A 147 6.25 8.77 7.89
C HIS A 147 6.41 7.30 7.50
N ARG A 148 5.30 6.61 7.22
CA ARG A 148 5.29 5.21 6.77
C ARG A 148 6.01 5.02 5.43
N ALA A 149 5.79 5.91 4.47
CA ALA A 149 6.51 5.90 3.19
C ALA A 149 8.01 6.12 3.38
N ALA A 150 8.39 7.11 4.19
CA ALA A 150 9.80 7.42 4.47
C ALA A 150 10.53 6.25 5.15
N VAL A 151 9.98 5.69 6.23
CA VAL A 151 10.59 4.54 6.94
C VAL A 151 10.71 3.34 5.98
N SER A 152 9.64 3.00 5.25
CA SER A 152 9.65 1.85 4.35
C SER A 152 10.69 1.99 3.24
N SER A 153 10.81 3.18 2.64
CA SER A 153 11.79 3.45 1.59
C SER A 153 13.22 3.41 2.10
N LEU A 154 13.50 4.03 3.24
CA LEU A 154 14.83 4.01 3.85
C LEU A 154 15.28 2.60 4.25
N LEU A 155 14.36 1.77 4.78
CA LEU A 155 14.61 0.35 5.09
C LEU A 155 14.93 -0.46 3.83
N MET A 156 14.24 -0.20 2.72
CA MET A 156 14.48 -0.87 1.45
C MET A 156 15.82 -0.45 0.84
N LEU A 157 16.14 0.84 0.90
CA LEU A 157 17.39 1.42 0.39
C LEU A 157 18.58 1.24 1.35
N LYS A 158 18.35 0.62 2.52
CA LYS A 158 19.36 0.37 3.57
C LYS A 158 20.04 1.66 4.08
N LYS A 159 19.31 2.76 4.11
CA LYS A 159 19.78 4.08 4.61
C LYS A 159 19.51 4.25 6.10
N PHE A 160 20.11 3.39 6.92
CA PHE A 160 19.77 3.28 8.35
C PHE A 160 20.02 4.57 9.16
N SER A 161 21.00 5.38 8.79
CA SER A 161 21.34 6.63 9.47
C SER A 161 20.21 7.66 9.48
N SER A 162 19.26 7.55 8.54
CA SER A 162 18.16 8.52 8.40
C SER A 162 16.82 7.98 8.89
N ILE A 163 16.73 6.70 9.30
CA ILE A 163 15.46 6.06 9.66
C ILE A 163 14.88 6.59 10.97
N ASP A 164 15.73 7.07 11.88
CA ASP A 164 15.28 7.51 13.20
C ASP A 164 14.35 8.71 13.14
N VAL A 165 14.59 9.65 12.20
CA VAL A 165 13.74 10.83 12.03
C VAL A 165 12.27 10.43 11.76
N PRO A 166 11.94 9.66 10.71
CA PRO A 166 10.56 9.28 10.47
C PRO A 166 10.00 8.27 11.49
N LEU A 167 10.82 7.45 12.15
CA LEU A 167 10.36 6.58 13.25
C LEU A 167 9.94 7.39 14.48
N ILE A 168 10.74 8.37 14.89
CA ILE A 168 10.42 9.28 16.01
C ILE A 168 9.16 10.06 15.68
N ASN A 169 9.06 10.65 14.49
CA ASN A 169 7.86 11.36 14.06
C ASN A 169 6.61 10.47 14.07
N MET A 170 6.74 9.18 13.68
CA MET A 170 5.64 8.23 13.74
C MET A 170 5.23 7.90 15.18
N LEU A 171 6.19 7.71 16.09
CA LEU A 171 5.92 7.45 17.50
C LEU A 171 5.23 8.66 18.16
N ASP A 172 5.77 9.86 17.94
CA ASP A 172 5.19 11.11 18.44
C ASP A 172 3.74 11.25 17.97
N LEU A 173 3.48 10.99 16.69
CA LEU A 173 2.14 11.05 16.10
C LEU A 173 1.17 10.07 16.77
N ILE A 174 1.58 8.83 17.02
CA ILE A 174 0.77 7.83 17.74
C ILE A 174 0.44 8.30 19.15
N GLN A 175 1.34 9.06 19.79
CA GLN A 175 1.15 9.59 21.14
C GLN A 175 0.37 10.91 21.20
N GLU A 176 0.12 11.58 20.07
CA GLU A 176 -0.64 12.83 20.02
C GLU A 176 -2.07 12.66 20.55
N ASP A 177 -2.66 11.48 20.39
CA ASP A 177 -4.04 11.19 20.75
C ASP A 177 -4.23 9.68 20.97
N SER A 178 -4.47 9.28 22.22
CA SER A 178 -4.67 7.86 22.56
C SER A 178 -5.95 7.27 21.96
N GLU A 179 -6.94 8.11 21.69
CA GLU A 179 -8.24 7.72 21.15
C GLU A 179 -8.30 7.80 19.62
N TRP A 180 -7.18 8.10 18.96
CA TRP A 180 -7.13 8.10 17.51
C TRP A 180 -7.44 6.68 16.99
N GLU A 181 -8.55 6.56 16.27
CA GLU A 181 -9.08 5.28 15.77
C GLU A 181 -8.07 4.45 14.95
N ASN A 182 -7.05 5.09 14.38
CA ASN A 182 -6.03 4.43 13.58
C ASN A 182 -4.85 3.89 14.40
N ASN A 183 -4.79 4.15 15.71
CA ASN A 183 -3.71 3.70 16.59
C ASN A 183 -3.42 2.20 16.47
N PRO A 184 -4.40 1.28 16.43
CA PRO A 184 -4.11 -0.14 16.28
C PRO A 184 -3.33 -0.47 14.99
N PHE A 185 -3.66 0.20 13.88
CA PHE A 185 -2.94 0.06 12.61
C PHE A 185 -1.55 0.71 12.68
N ALA A 186 -1.48 1.92 13.23
CA ALA A 186 -0.25 2.71 13.31
C ALA A 186 0.79 2.08 14.24
N GLU A 187 0.38 1.61 15.43
CA GLU A 187 1.24 0.92 16.40
C GLU A 187 1.82 -0.37 15.79
N LEU A 188 0.99 -1.21 15.17
CA LEU A 188 1.47 -2.43 14.53
C LEU A 188 2.49 -2.11 13.43
N THR A 189 2.23 -1.09 12.63
CA THR A 189 3.14 -0.63 11.56
C THR A 189 4.46 -0.14 12.14
N TYR A 190 4.42 0.70 13.18
CA TYR A 190 5.59 1.23 13.86
C TYR A 190 6.48 0.11 14.41
N TYR A 191 5.93 -0.80 15.21
CA TYR A 191 6.73 -1.90 15.79
C TYR A 191 7.22 -2.89 14.73
N SER A 192 6.48 -3.07 13.62
CA SER A 192 6.96 -3.88 12.49
C SER A 192 8.19 -3.25 11.82
N PHE A 193 8.23 -1.93 11.68
CA PHE A 193 9.41 -1.24 11.16
C PHE A 193 10.57 -1.22 12.14
N LEU A 194 10.28 -1.02 13.43
CA LEU A 194 11.30 -1.07 14.49
C LEU A 194 11.95 -2.45 14.52
N LEU A 195 11.16 -3.52 14.40
CA LEU A 195 11.66 -4.89 14.29
C LEU A 195 12.55 -5.08 13.05
N ASP A 196 12.12 -4.65 11.86
CA ASP A 196 12.94 -4.77 10.63
C ASP A 196 14.27 -4.01 10.74
N LYS A 197 14.23 -2.78 11.27
CA LYS A 197 15.46 -2.00 11.54
C LYS A 197 16.36 -2.74 12.53
N ALA A 198 15.84 -3.11 13.70
CA ALA A 198 16.60 -3.73 14.78
C ALA A 198 17.22 -5.06 14.34
N SER A 199 16.48 -5.88 13.58
CA SER A 199 17.03 -7.12 13.02
C SER A 199 18.16 -6.89 12.02
N LYS A 200 18.09 -5.85 11.19
CA LYS A 200 19.16 -5.50 10.24
C LYS A 200 20.40 -4.90 10.91
N LEU A 201 20.24 -4.30 12.09
CA LEU A 201 21.32 -3.75 12.90
C LEU A 201 21.77 -4.69 14.04
N GLU A 202 21.17 -5.87 14.13
CA GLU A 202 21.45 -6.89 15.16
C GLU A 202 21.22 -6.41 16.60
N GLU A 203 20.27 -5.49 16.82
CA GLU A 203 19.92 -4.90 18.11
C GLU A 203 19.00 -5.82 18.94
N GLN A 204 19.58 -6.83 19.59
CA GLN A 204 18.82 -7.94 20.23
C GLN A 204 17.74 -7.49 21.22
N GLU A 205 18.01 -6.50 22.08
CA GLU A 205 17.02 -6.00 23.04
C GLU A 205 15.82 -5.36 22.34
N LEU A 206 16.06 -4.58 21.27
CA LEU A 206 14.99 -3.95 20.49
C LEU A 206 14.21 -4.97 19.65
N ILE A 207 14.85 -6.02 19.15
CA ILE A 207 14.17 -7.14 18.49
C ILE A 207 13.19 -7.80 19.46
N LYS A 208 13.64 -8.07 20.69
CA LYS A 208 12.81 -8.68 21.73
C LYS A 208 11.64 -7.77 22.12
N GLU A 209 11.92 -6.51 22.45
CA GLU A 209 10.89 -5.53 22.84
C GLU A 209 9.84 -5.35 21.74
N SER A 210 10.28 -5.13 20.50
CA SER A 210 9.36 -4.97 19.36
C SER A 210 8.49 -6.21 19.15
N SER A 211 9.07 -7.40 19.28
CA SER A 211 8.34 -8.67 19.14
C SER A 211 7.29 -8.84 20.25
N GLU A 212 7.63 -8.51 21.49
CA GLU A 212 6.70 -8.55 22.64
C GLU A 212 5.55 -7.56 22.46
N LYS A 213 5.84 -6.33 22.00
CA LYS A 213 4.82 -5.31 21.70
C LYS A 213 3.89 -5.75 20.58
N ILE A 214 4.42 -6.31 19.49
CA ILE A 214 3.62 -6.86 18.39
C ILE A 214 2.70 -7.96 18.89
N ALA A 215 3.22 -8.92 19.68
CA ALA A 215 2.42 -10.02 20.22
C ALA A 215 1.30 -9.50 21.13
N HIS A 216 1.59 -8.53 21.99
CA HIS A 216 0.59 -7.91 22.86
C HIS A 216 -0.51 -7.20 22.05
N LEU A 217 -0.14 -6.39 21.07
CA LEU A 217 -1.11 -5.68 20.21
C LEU A 217 -2.04 -6.65 19.49
N ILE A 218 -1.50 -7.73 18.93
CA ILE A 218 -2.31 -8.74 18.24
C ILE A 218 -3.30 -9.37 19.21
N ASN A 219 -2.83 -9.87 20.35
CA ASN A 219 -3.64 -10.66 21.26
C ASN A 219 -4.68 -9.85 22.03
N HIS A 220 -4.44 -8.57 22.28
CA HIS A 220 -5.28 -7.75 23.16
C HIS A 220 -5.97 -6.57 22.48
N LYS A 221 -5.64 -6.24 21.22
CA LYS A 221 -6.33 -5.17 20.49
C LYS A 221 -6.85 -5.65 19.14
N LEU A 222 -5.98 -6.24 18.31
CA LEU A 222 -6.35 -6.52 16.91
C LEU A 222 -7.35 -7.66 16.78
N LEU A 223 -7.25 -8.71 17.62
CA LEU A 223 -8.25 -9.79 17.62
C LEU A 223 -9.64 -9.27 18.00
N GLU A 224 -9.73 -8.37 18.99
CA GLU A 224 -11.01 -7.77 19.39
C GLU A 224 -11.64 -6.99 18.23
N ILE A 225 -10.86 -6.17 17.52
CA ILE A 225 -11.30 -5.42 16.33
C ILE A 225 -11.78 -6.37 15.20
N LEU A 226 -11.05 -7.46 14.98
CA LEU A 226 -11.36 -8.42 13.92
C LEU A 226 -12.64 -9.23 14.22
N ASP A 227 -12.89 -9.53 15.50
CA ASP A 227 -14.07 -10.26 15.96
C ASP A 227 -15.30 -9.36 16.14
N ASP A 228 -15.12 -8.06 16.34
CA ASP A 228 -16.23 -7.12 16.52
C ASP A 228 -17.10 -7.01 15.25
N SER A 229 -18.39 -7.28 15.40
CA SER A 229 -19.37 -7.20 14.32
C SER A 229 -19.70 -5.76 13.87
N ILE A 230 -19.43 -4.76 14.70
CA ILE A 230 -19.69 -3.35 14.41
C ILE A 230 -18.62 -2.77 13.47
N ILE A 231 -17.39 -3.25 13.58
CA ILE A 231 -16.28 -2.78 12.74
C ILE A 231 -16.52 -3.18 11.27
N PRO A 232 -16.54 -2.22 10.34
CA PRO A 232 -16.85 -2.49 8.95
C PRO A 232 -15.74 -3.31 8.28
N MET A 233 -16.13 -4.07 7.26
CA MET A 233 -15.17 -4.85 6.47
C MET A 233 -14.23 -3.95 5.67
N GLU A 234 -14.78 -2.94 4.99
CA GLU A 234 -14.06 -1.99 4.15
C GLU A 234 -14.46 -0.57 4.52
N SER A 235 -13.63 0.41 4.14
CA SER A 235 -13.97 1.83 4.27
C SER A 235 -14.92 2.26 3.15
N ASP A 236 -15.53 3.43 3.32
CA ASP A 236 -16.27 4.09 2.24
C ASP A 236 -15.39 4.30 1.00
N PRO A 237 -15.97 4.32 -0.21
CA PRO A 237 -15.22 4.58 -1.43
C PRO A 237 -14.79 6.05 -1.47
N PHE A 238 -13.47 6.28 -1.48
CA PHE A 238 -12.88 7.59 -1.71
C PHE A 238 -12.17 7.63 -3.05
N VAL A 239 -11.97 8.84 -3.58
CA VAL A 239 -11.12 9.04 -4.76
C VAL A 239 -9.66 8.83 -4.35
N LEU A 240 -8.96 7.95 -5.06
CA LEU A 240 -7.54 7.67 -4.78
C LEU A 240 -6.72 8.97 -4.81
N GLY A 241 -5.85 9.13 -3.81
CA GLY A 241 -4.96 10.27 -3.68
C GLY A 241 -5.64 11.57 -3.26
N SER A 242 -6.95 11.56 -2.95
CA SER A 242 -7.63 12.75 -2.42
C SER A 242 -7.24 13.01 -0.97
N TRP A 243 -7.43 14.26 -0.53
CA TRP A 243 -7.13 14.66 0.84
C TRP A 243 -7.95 13.86 1.86
N GLU A 244 -9.22 13.62 1.54
CA GLU A 244 -10.15 12.83 2.35
C GLU A 244 -9.69 11.37 2.44
N GLN A 245 -9.29 10.78 1.31
CA GLN A 245 -8.81 9.40 1.25
C GLN A 245 -7.53 9.19 2.09
N LEU A 246 -6.60 10.14 2.07
CA LEU A 246 -5.35 10.07 2.83
C LEU A 246 -5.55 10.26 4.34
N ASN A 247 -6.67 10.85 4.76
CA ASN A 247 -6.99 11.09 6.16
C ASN A 247 -8.13 10.22 6.70
N THR A 248 -8.61 9.24 5.92
CA THR A 248 -9.71 8.39 6.35
C THR A 248 -9.31 7.42 7.47
N SER A 249 -10.32 6.98 8.22
CA SER A 249 -10.21 5.88 9.17
C SER A 249 -9.62 4.63 8.53
N ARG A 250 -8.66 4.03 9.24
CA ARG A 250 -8.09 2.70 9.03
C ARG A 250 -8.69 1.68 9.99
N LEU A 251 -9.71 2.03 10.77
CA LEU A 251 -10.42 1.10 11.65
C LEU A 251 -11.41 0.23 10.86
N THR A 252 -10.85 -0.65 10.03
CA THR A 252 -11.63 -1.62 9.24
C THR A 252 -10.96 -2.99 9.29
N LYS A 253 -11.75 -4.06 9.16
CA LYS A 253 -11.18 -5.43 9.14
C LYS A 253 -10.20 -5.61 7.99
N ARG A 254 -10.47 -5.00 6.83
CA ARG A 254 -9.54 -4.98 5.69
C ARG A 254 -8.23 -4.29 6.03
N SER A 255 -8.24 -3.14 6.69
CA SER A 255 -7.00 -2.44 7.06
C SER A 255 -6.17 -3.25 8.05
N ILE A 256 -6.80 -3.85 9.06
CA ILE A 256 -6.09 -4.70 10.04
C ILE A 256 -5.52 -5.96 9.37
N THR A 257 -6.28 -6.63 8.50
CA THR A 257 -5.75 -7.79 7.75
C THR A 257 -4.62 -7.42 6.79
N ILE A 258 -4.64 -6.22 6.19
CA ILE A 258 -3.51 -5.69 5.41
C ILE A 258 -2.29 -5.47 6.31
N ALA A 259 -2.46 -4.90 7.50
CA ALA A 259 -1.36 -4.70 8.44
C ALA A 259 -0.74 -6.04 8.88
N LEU A 260 -1.58 -7.05 9.17
CA LEU A 260 -1.12 -8.41 9.46
C LEU A 260 -0.38 -9.03 8.27
N ASN A 261 -0.89 -8.88 7.04
CA ASN A 261 -0.20 -9.34 5.84
C ASN A 261 1.21 -8.70 5.71
N ASN A 262 1.30 -7.40 5.94
CA ASN A 262 2.57 -6.67 5.89
C ASN A 262 3.54 -7.16 6.97
N LEU A 263 3.07 -7.38 8.20
CA LEU A 263 3.86 -8.00 9.26
C LEU A 263 4.33 -9.41 8.85
N GLY A 264 3.45 -10.26 8.33
CA GLY A 264 3.80 -11.60 7.86
C GLY A 264 4.89 -11.59 6.78
N CYS A 265 4.83 -10.61 5.87
CA CYS A 265 5.88 -10.38 4.87
C CYS A 265 7.21 -9.96 5.52
N THR A 266 7.19 -9.03 6.48
CA THR A 266 8.38 -8.61 7.23
C THR A 266 9.01 -9.80 7.95
N LEU A 267 8.22 -10.56 8.71
CA LEU A 267 8.69 -11.74 9.44
C LEU A 267 9.32 -12.79 8.51
N THR A 268 8.76 -12.99 7.31
CA THR A 268 9.35 -13.87 6.29
C THR A 268 10.76 -13.42 5.92
N LYS A 269 10.94 -12.12 5.63
CA LYS A 269 12.24 -11.54 5.26
C LYS A 269 13.27 -11.64 6.39
N LEU A 270 12.81 -11.56 7.63
CA LEU A 270 13.61 -11.74 8.83
C LEU A 270 13.86 -13.21 9.18
N LYS A 271 13.38 -14.15 8.36
CA LYS A 271 13.47 -15.61 8.57
C LYS A 271 12.75 -16.12 9.84
N MET A 272 11.83 -15.33 10.38
CA MET A 272 10.92 -15.69 11.46
C MET A 272 9.72 -16.44 10.86
N HIS A 273 9.98 -17.60 10.27
CA HIS A 273 9.03 -18.32 9.42
C HIS A 273 7.83 -18.87 10.19
N GLU A 274 8.02 -19.32 11.43
CA GLU A 274 6.94 -19.83 12.27
C GLU A 274 5.93 -18.73 12.61
N GLU A 275 6.42 -17.59 13.09
CA GLU A 275 5.61 -16.42 13.37
C GLU A 275 4.94 -15.90 12.10
N SER A 276 5.68 -15.84 10.99
CA SER A 276 5.15 -15.43 9.69
C SER A 276 3.95 -16.30 9.26
N VAL A 277 4.06 -17.63 9.31
CA VAL A 277 2.96 -18.55 8.99
C VAL A 277 1.76 -18.30 9.90
N ARG A 278 1.98 -18.10 11.20
CA ARG A 278 0.91 -17.80 12.17
C ARG A 278 0.17 -16.52 11.81
N ILE A 279 0.89 -15.44 11.49
CA ILE A 279 0.30 -14.15 11.12
C ILE A 279 -0.45 -14.21 9.80
N PHE A 280 0.10 -14.88 8.78
CA PHE A 280 -0.61 -15.07 7.51
C PHE A 280 -1.89 -15.88 7.69
N ASN A 281 -1.85 -16.97 8.46
CA ASN A 281 -3.03 -17.78 8.75
C ASN A 281 -4.11 -16.97 9.47
N LEU A 282 -3.72 -16.12 10.41
CA LEU A 282 -4.64 -15.19 11.07
C LEU A 282 -5.28 -14.24 10.06
N ALA A 283 -4.51 -13.60 9.19
CA ALA A 283 -5.08 -12.72 8.17
C ALA A 283 -6.02 -13.46 7.20
N ILE A 284 -5.67 -14.69 6.79
CA ILE A 284 -6.52 -15.56 5.95
C ILE A 284 -7.85 -15.89 6.64
N GLN A 285 -7.84 -16.16 7.96
CA GLN A 285 -9.06 -16.43 8.74
C GLN A 285 -10.07 -15.27 8.62
N TYR A 286 -9.59 -14.04 8.54
CA TYR A 286 -10.39 -12.83 8.34
C TYR A 286 -10.48 -12.39 6.88
N LYS A 287 -10.44 -13.36 5.96
CA LYS A 287 -10.72 -13.18 4.52
C LYS A 287 -9.70 -12.30 3.77
N LEU A 288 -8.44 -12.25 4.22
CA LEU A 288 -7.36 -11.68 3.41
C LEU A 288 -7.37 -12.33 2.01
N LYS A 289 -7.30 -11.48 0.99
CA LYS A 289 -6.99 -11.88 -0.38
C LYS A 289 -5.56 -11.47 -0.67
N PHE A 290 -4.72 -12.44 -1.00
CA PHE A 290 -3.33 -12.17 -1.35
C PHE A 290 -3.23 -11.50 -2.72
N ASN A 291 -2.23 -10.64 -2.85
CA ASN A 291 -1.55 -10.41 -4.13
C ASN A 291 -0.39 -11.41 -4.29
N GLU A 292 0.26 -11.41 -5.45
CA GLU A 292 1.37 -12.31 -5.79
C GLU A 292 2.48 -12.24 -4.73
N TYR A 293 2.82 -11.03 -4.29
CA TYR A 293 3.89 -10.79 -3.34
C TYR A 293 3.62 -11.39 -1.95
N GLY A 294 2.45 -11.12 -1.37
CA GLY A 294 2.07 -11.70 -0.08
C GLY A 294 1.94 -13.21 -0.15
N LEU A 295 1.38 -13.74 -1.25
CA LEU A 295 1.25 -15.17 -1.47
C LEU A 295 2.63 -15.85 -1.56
N SER A 296 3.56 -15.29 -2.33
CA SER A 296 4.93 -15.82 -2.45
C SER A 296 5.62 -15.94 -1.10
N LEU A 297 5.53 -14.90 -0.26
CA LEU A 297 6.19 -14.92 1.05
C LEU A 297 5.52 -15.86 2.04
N TYR A 298 4.18 -15.99 1.99
CA TYR A 298 3.47 -17.00 2.78
C TYR A 298 3.90 -18.42 2.40
N LEU A 299 3.94 -18.73 1.11
CA LEU A 299 4.36 -20.04 0.61
C LEU A 299 5.83 -20.32 0.94
N LEU A 300 6.70 -19.31 0.84
CA LEU A 300 8.11 -19.41 1.23
C LEU A 300 8.26 -19.73 2.72
N SER A 301 7.47 -19.11 3.60
CA SER A 301 7.50 -19.42 5.03
C SER A 301 7.02 -20.84 5.34
N ILE A 302 5.97 -21.34 4.66
CA ILE A 302 5.54 -22.74 4.77
C ILE A 302 6.65 -23.69 4.31
N TRP A 303 7.26 -23.40 3.16
CA TRP A 303 8.34 -24.20 2.60
C TRP A 303 9.53 -24.26 3.55
N SER A 304 9.96 -23.10 4.06
CA SER A 304 11.12 -22.99 4.95
C SER A 304 10.91 -23.71 6.29
N LEU A 305 9.67 -23.74 6.80
CA LEU A 305 9.34 -24.41 8.06
C LEU A 305 9.21 -25.93 7.94
N HIS A 306 8.74 -26.43 6.79
CA HIS A 306 8.33 -27.82 6.66
C HIS A 306 9.08 -28.64 5.61
N ASN A 307 9.78 -27.98 4.68
CA ASN A 307 10.43 -28.59 3.52
C ASN A 307 9.51 -29.60 2.82
N CYS A 308 8.22 -29.25 2.67
CA CYS A 308 7.16 -30.17 2.27
C CYS A 308 6.32 -29.58 1.13
N SER A 309 6.56 -30.09 -0.08
CA SER A 309 5.90 -29.62 -1.31
C SER A 309 4.38 -29.74 -1.22
N LEU A 310 3.85 -30.82 -0.64
CA LEU A 310 2.41 -31.04 -0.48
C LEU A 310 1.72 -29.93 0.32
N LYS A 311 2.34 -29.43 1.40
CA LYS A 311 1.78 -28.34 2.21
C LYS A 311 1.74 -27.03 1.43
N VAL A 312 2.82 -26.72 0.70
CA VAL A 312 2.92 -25.52 -0.13
C VAL A 312 1.89 -25.54 -1.25
N VAL A 313 1.80 -26.65 -2.00
CA VAL A 313 0.83 -26.79 -3.10
C VAL A 313 -0.61 -26.70 -2.60
N LYS A 314 -0.93 -27.29 -1.44
CA LYS A 314 -2.26 -27.15 -0.81
C LYS A 314 -2.57 -25.70 -0.45
N ALA A 315 -1.62 -24.98 0.15
CA ALA A 315 -1.78 -23.57 0.49
C ALA A 315 -1.95 -22.70 -0.77
N TRP A 316 -1.18 -22.96 -1.83
CA TRP A 316 -1.28 -22.25 -3.11
C TRP A 316 -2.65 -22.48 -3.77
N LYS A 317 -3.13 -23.73 -3.85
CA LYS A 317 -4.45 -24.03 -4.42
C LYS A 317 -5.58 -23.35 -3.64
N ARG A 318 -5.48 -23.33 -2.30
CA ARG A 318 -6.49 -22.71 -1.44
C ARG A 318 -6.52 -21.18 -1.57
N ASN A 319 -5.36 -20.54 -1.70
CA ASN A 319 -5.23 -19.09 -1.53
C ASN A 319 -4.75 -18.32 -2.79
N GLY A 320 -4.33 -19.01 -3.85
CA GLY A 320 -3.72 -18.40 -5.05
C GLY A 320 -4.21 -18.92 -6.40
N GLY A 321 -4.98 -20.02 -6.43
CA GLY A 321 -5.26 -20.81 -7.64
C GLY A 321 -6.07 -20.15 -8.77
N LYS A 322 -6.40 -18.85 -8.67
CA LYS A 322 -7.07 -18.08 -9.73
C LYS A 322 -6.29 -16.86 -10.23
N ILE A 323 -5.24 -16.43 -9.53
CA ILE A 323 -4.67 -15.09 -9.71
C ILE A 323 -3.20 -15.17 -10.16
N SER A 324 -2.40 -16.09 -9.62
CA SER A 324 -0.94 -15.98 -9.76
C SER A 324 -0.34 -17.07 -10.63
N ASN A 325 0.45 -16.67 -11.63
CA ASN A 325 1.31 -17.58 -12.36
C ASN A 325 2.44 -18.03 -11.43
N ILE A 326 2.72 -19.34 -11.35
CA ILE A 326 3.84 -19.86 -10.52
C ILE A 326 5.14 -19.12 -10.87
N ASN A 327 5.36 -18.81 -12.15
CA ASN A 327 6.56 -18.09 -12.57
C ASN A 327 6.70 -16.71 -11.92
N GLU A 328 5.61 -15.97 -11.71
CA GLU A 328 5.62 -14.69 -11.00
C GLU A 328 5.96 -14.88 -9.53
N LEU A 329 5.43 -15.95 -8.92
CA LEU A 329 5.76 -16.27 -7.53
C LEU A 329 7.26 -16.54 -7.34
N LEU A 330 7.85 -17.27 -8.29
CA LEU A 330 9.28 -17.63 -8.31
C LEU A 330 10.22 -16.44 -8.54
N LEU A 331 9.74 -15.35 -9.14
CA LEU A 331 10.53 -14.11 -9.25
C LEU A 331 10.71 -13.45 -7.87
N ILE A 332 9.72 -13.60 -6.99
CA ILE A 332 9.71 -13.01 -5.65
C ILE A 332 10.40 -13.93 -4.64
N ALA A 333 10.16 -15.24 -4.72
CA ALA A 333 10.72 -16.26 -3.83
C ALA A 333 11.35 -17.42 -4.64
N PRO A 334 12.59 -17.26 -5.13
CA PRO A 334 13.25 -18.25 -6.00
C PRO A 334 13.43 -19.63 -5.35
N GLU A 335 13.47 -19.70 -4.02
CA GLU A 335 13.63 -20.94 -3.25
C GLU A 335 12.47 -21.91 -3.47
N LEU A 336 11.29 -21.39 -3.85
CA LEU A 336 10.12 -22.17 -4.20
C LEU A 336 10.29 -22.98 -5.51
N LYS A 337 11.40 -22.80 -6.25
CA LYS A 337 11.78 -23.70 -7.36
C LYS A 337 12.01 -25.14 -6.91
N ASN A 338 12.31 -25.34 -5.62
CA ASN A 338 12.52 -26.67 -5.05
C ASN A 338 11.21 -27.37 -4.64
N VAL A 339 10.07 -26.68 -4.74
CA VAL A 339 8.76 -27.28 -4.51
C VAL A 339 8.40 -28.12 -5.74
N ASP A 340 7.98 -29.35 -5.48
CA ASP A 340 7.35 -30.19 -6.50
C ASP A 340 5.89 -29.74 -6.67
N TRP A 341 5.64 -28.98 -7.73
CA TRP A 341 4.34 -28.38 -8.06
C TRP A 341 3.38 -29.36 -8.75
N ASP A 342 3.89 -30.49 -9.26
CA ASP A 342 3.09 -31.50 -9.97
C ASP A 342 2.36 -32.46 -9.01
N ILE A 343 2.59 -32.30 -7.71
CA ILE A 343 1.87 -33.07 -6.69
C ILE A 343 0.37 -32.78 -6.79
N ARG A 344 -0.35 -33.76 -7.30
CA ARG A 344 -1.80 -33.82 -7.21
C ARG A 344 -2.17 -34.03 -5.75
N ALA A 345 -2.53 -32.96 -5.07
CA ALA A 345 -3.26 -33.04 -3.81
C ALA A 345 -4.53 -33.87 -4.08
N LEU A 346 -4.51 -35.14 -3.64
CA LEU A 346 -5.69 -35.97 -3.47
C LEU A 346 -6.66 -35.30 -2.49
#